data_AF-A0A8T0CK18-F1
#
_entry.id   AF-A0A8T0CK18-F1
#
_cell.length_a   1.000
_cell.length_b   1.000
_cell.length_c   1.000
_cell.angle_alpha   90.00
_cell.angle_beta   90.00
_cell.angle_gamma   90.00
#
_symmetry.space_group_name_H-M   'P 1'
#
loop_
_entity.id
_entity.type
_entity.pdbx_description
1 polymer ?
#
loop_
_entity_poly.entity_id
_entity_poly.type
_entity_poly.pdbx_seq_one_letter_code
_entity_poly.pdbx_strand_id
1 'polypeptide(L)'
;MHSAAKLLHQMGPRHVLVKGGDLPGSCDAVDVFFDGERIHDLSLPHVKTRNTHGTGCTLASCIAAELAKGSPMLPAVQVAKRFVENALDYSKEISIGKGPQGPFDHFLMLNRKVHNFRKKTVLDPSDLFLYAVTDSGMNRKWGRSIEDAVKAAIEGGATIIQLREKDAETRNFLEAAKSCMEVCHSWGVPLLINDRIDIALACDADGVHVGQSDMPVRTARALLGPEKIIGVSCKTPEQAQQAYMDGADYIGSGGIYPTNTKENNLTIGLEGLKAVCLSSKLPVVAIGGIGISNAHAVMELGLPNLKGVAVVSALFDQECISTEVKKLYEVLSRASSEVK
;
A
#
# COMPACT_ATOMS: atom_id res chain seq x y z
N MET A 1 31.41 10.45 -16.95
CA MET A 1 30.09 10.86 -17.50
C MET A 1 29.76 12.32 -17.26
N HIS A 2 29.93 12.87 -16.04
CA HIS A 2 29.68 14.30 -15.75
C HIS A 2 30.37 15.26 -16.72
N SER A 3 31.67 15.07 -16.98
CA SER A 3 32.42 15.89 -17.94
C SER A 3 31.85 15.82 -19.35
N ALA A 4 31.40 14.63 -19.78
CA ALA A 4 30.76 14.45 -21.08
C ALA A 4 29.42 15.20 -21.16
N ALA A 5 28.63 15.20 -20.09
CA ALA A 5 27.37 15.95 -20.04
C ALA A 5 27.59 17.47 -20.21
N LYS A 6 28.62 18.02 -19.53
CA LYS A 6 28.99 19.44 -19.65
C LYS A 6 29.50 19.79 -21.05
N LEU A 7 30.36 18.94 -21.63
CA LEU A 7 30.88 19.15 -23.00
C LEU A 7 29.76 19.11 -24.05
N LEU A 8 28.84 18.15 -23.94
CA LEU A 8 27.69 18.06 -24.83
C LEU A 8 26.76 19.28 -24.71
N HIS A 9 26.59 19.85 -23.52
CA HIS A 9 25.79 21.06 -23.33
C HIS A 9 26.40 22.28 -24.03
N GLN A 10 27.73 22.40 -24.02
CA GLN A 10 28.44 23.47 -24.75
C GLN A 10 28.22 23.42 -26.27
N MET A 11 27.76 22.29 -26.81
CA MET A 11 27.43 22.15 -28.22
C MET A 11 26.05 22.72 -28.58
N GLY A 12 25.28 23.25 -27.61
CA GLY A 12 23.99 23.93 -27.84
C GLY A 12 22.72 23.32 -27.21
N PRO A 13 22.65 22.02 -26.83
CA PRO A 13 21.47 21.47 -26.16
C PRO A 13 21.22 22.11 -24.78
N ARG A 14 19.98 22.54 -24.51
CA ARG A 14 19.58 23.10 -23.20
C ARG A 14 19.67 22.08 -22.06
N HIS A 15 19.36 20.82 -22.33
CA HIS A 15 19.44 19.72 -21.37
C HIS A 15 20.19 18.55 -22.01
N VAL A 16 20.96 17.81 -21.21
CA VAL A 16 21.75 16.66 -21.66
C VAL A 16 21.52 15.47 -20.75
N LEU A 17 21.23 14.31 -21.34
CA LEU A 17 21.18 13.03 -20.64
C LEU A 17 22.26 12.10 -21.19
N VAL A 18 23.20 11.70 -20.34
CA VAL A 18 24.24 10.71 -20.67
C VAL A 18 23.87 9.39 -20.01
N LYS A 19 23.64 8.35 -20.81
CA LYS A 19 23.25 7.02 -20.31
C LYS A 19 24.47 6.22 -19.88
N GLY A 20 24.39 5.53 -18.75
CA GLY A 20 25.48 4.72 -18.19
C GLY A 20 25.09 3.30 -17.79
N GLY A 21 23.91 2.83 -18.21
CA GLY A 21 23.40 1.49 -17.87
C GLY A 21 24.32 0.31 -18.19
N ASP A 22 25.22 0.44 -19.17
CA ASP A 22 26.16 -0.62 -19.59
C ASP A 22 27.63 -0.39 -19.14
N LEU A 23 27.84 0.46 -18.12
CA LEU A 23 29.19 0.73 -17.62
C LEU A 23 29.83 -0.54 -17.00
N PRO A 24 30.99 -1.01 -17.50
CA PRO A 24 31.66 -2.18 -16.96
C PRO A 24 32.07 -1.96 -15.49
N GLY A 25 31.67 -2.87 -14.59
CA GLY A 25 32.12 -2.87 -13.19
C GLY A 25 31.32 -1.98 -12.23
N SER A 26 30.20 -1.37 -12.66
CA SER A 26 29.26 -0.67 -11.78
C SER A 26 28.14 -1.61 -11.31
N CYS A 27 27.81 -1.58 -10.01
CA CYS A 27 26.63 -2.29 -9.48
C CYS A 27 25.31 -1.56 -9.82
N ASP A 28 25.38 -0.26 -10.16
CA ASP A 28 24.23 0.58 -10.44
C ASP A 28 24.23 1.07 -11.89
N ALA A 29 23.03 1.15 -12.49
CA ALA A 29 22.79 1.81 -13.77
C ALA A 29 22.68 3.32 -13.53
N VAL A 30 23.81 4.03 -13.60
CA VAL A 30 23.86 5.48 -13.38
C VAL A 30 23.68 6.21 -14.70
N ASP A 31 22.61 7.00 -14.81
CA ASP A 31 22.44 7.98 -15.88
C ASP A 31 22.70 9.39 -15.32
N VAL A 32 23.32 10.25 -16.12
CA VAL A 32 23.68 11.62 -15.72
C VAL A 32 22.85 12.60 -16.51
N PHE A 33 21.98 13.34 -15.82
CA PHE A 33 21.21 14.42 -16.40
C PHE A 33 21.81 15.79 -16.02
N PHE A 34 21.98 16.67 -16.99
CA PHE A 34 22.45 18.04 -16.79
C PHE A 34 21.43 19.01 -17.38
N ASP A 35 20.94 19.93 -16.56
CA ASP A 35 19.92 20.91 -16.95
C ASP A 35 20.47 22.26 -17.42
N GLY A 36 21.80 22.40 -17.46
CA GLY A 36 22.51 23.64 -17.75
C GLY A 36 23.08 24.34 -16.51
N GLU A 37 22.58 24.01 -15.32
CA GLU A 37 23.04 24.55 -14.04
C GLU A 37 23.55 23.45 -13.10
N ARG A 38 22.78 22.39 -12.95
CA ARG A 38 22.97 21.30 -11.99
C ARG A 38 23.06 19.95 -12.68
N ILE A 39 23.97 19.12 -12.17
CA ILE A 39 24.07 17.73 -12.55
C ILE A 39 23.23 16.90 -11.57
N HIS A 40 22.46 15.97 -12.12
CA HIS A 40 21.63 15.02 -11.42
C HIS A 40 22.08 13.60 -11.77
N ASP A 41 22.56 12.88 -10.77
CA ASP A 41 22.84 11.45 -10.88
C ASP A 41 21.55 10.68 -10.64
N LEU A 42 21.12 9.98 -11.68
CA LEU A 42 19.94 9.14 -11.66
C LEU A 42 20.44 7.70 -11.57
N SER A 43 20.53 7.19 -10.35
CA SER A 43 20.98 5.83 -10.06
C SER A 43 19.82 4.94 -9.70
N LEU A 44 19.78 3.76 -10.31
CA LEU A 44 18.85 2.69 -9.96
C LEU A 44 19.56 1.33 -10.15
N PRO A 45 19.04 0.24 -9.56
CA PRO A 45 19.69 -1.07 -9.60
C PRO A 45 19.92 -1.56 -11.03
N HIS A 46 21.11 -2.09 -11.31
CA HIS A 46 21.40 -2.66 -12.62
C HIS A 46 20.64 -3.98 -12.82
N VAL A 47 19.82 -4.07 -13.87
CA VAL A 47 19.10 -5.30 -14.23
C VAL A 47 19.96 -6.16 -15.15
N LYS A 48 20.50 -7.26 -14.62
CA LYS A 48 21.28 -8.22 -15.40
C LYS A 48 20.37 -9.07 -16.28
N THR A 49 20.27 -8.72 -17.56
CA THR A 49 19.44 -9.43 -18.54
C THR A 49 20.05 -9.40 -19.94
N ARG A 50 19.72 -10.40 -20.77
CA ARG A 50 20.02 -10.39 -22.21
C ARG A 50 18.97 -9.62 -23.04
N ASN A 51 17.87 -9.22 -22.39
CA ASN A 51 16.71 -8.62 -23.03
C ASN A 51 16.79 -7.08 -22.98
N THR A 52 17.84 -6.52 -23.57
CA THR A 52 18.18 -5.09 -23.49
C THR A 52 17.90 -4.33 -24.79
N HIS A 53 17.41 -5.02 -25.82
CA HIS A 53 17.20 -4.45 -27.14
C HIS A 53 16.12 -3.35 -27.11
N GLY A 54 16.40 -2.17 -27.65
CA GLY A 54 15.42 -1.08 -27.73
C GLY A 54 15.22 -0.24 -26.46
N THR A 55 15.98 -0.49 -25.39
CA THR A 55 15.97 0.33 -24.15
C THR A 55 16.24 1.81 -24.43
N GLY A 56 17.19 2.11 -25.33
CA GLY A 56 17.52 3.47 -25.70
C GLY A 56 16.41 4.23 -26.44
N CYS A 57 15.79 3.59 -27.43
CA CYS A 57 14.66 4.18 -28.17
C CYS A 57 13.45 4.36 -27.25
N THR A 58 13.20 3.38 -26.37
CA THR A 58 12.14 3.45 -25.37
C THR A 58 12.32 4.64 -24.44
N LEU A 59 13.54 4.85 -23.93
CA LEU A 59 13.84 5.97 -23.05
C LEU A 59 13.51 7.30 -23.72
N ALA A 60 14.00 7.50 -24.95
CA ALA A 60 13.76 8.73 -25.71
C ALA A 60 12.27 8.95 -26.02
N SER A 61 11.56 7.91 -26.45
CA SER A 61 10.12 7.98 -26.72
C SER A 61 9.31 8.28 -25.46
N CYS A 62 9.69 7.70 -24.32
CA CYS A 62 9.02 7.96 -23.05
C CYS A 62 9.25 9.39 -22.57
N ILE A 63 10.47 9.92 -22.66
CA ILE A 63 10.76 11.33 -22.37
C ILE A 63 9.89 12.24 -23.24
N ALA A 64 9.86 12.00 -24.54
CA ALA A 64 9.04 12.79 -25.47
C ALA A 64 7.55 12.75 -25.11
N ALA A 65 7.03 11.59 -24.73
CA ALA A 65 5.63 11.43 -24.31
C ALA A 65 5.33 12.17 -22.99
N GLU A 66 6.21 12.11 -22.00
CA GLU A 66 6.06 12.85 -20.74
C GLU A 66 6.08 14.37 -20.96
N LEU A 67 7.01 14.85 -21.78
CA LEU A 67 7.07 16.27 -22.16
C LEU A 67 5.78 16.71 -22.87
N ALA A 68 5.23 15.88 -23.77
CA ALA A 68 3.96 16.17 -24.45
C ALA A 68 2.76 16.26 -23.49
N LYS A 69 2.84 15.59 -22.34
CA LYS A 69 1.85 15.71 -21.24
C LYS A 69 2.06 16.93 -20.35
N GLY A 70 3.08 17.74 -20.62
CA GLY A 70 3.41 18.93 -19.82
C GLY A 70 4.35 18.67 -18.64
N SER A 71 4.94 17.47 -18.53
CA SER A 71 5.93 17.19 -17.49
C SER A 71 7.20 18.05 -17.70
N PRO A 72 7.80 18.61 -16.64
CA PRO A 72 9.12 19.23 -16.74
C PRO A 72 10.20 18.20 -17.12
N MET A 73 11.33 18.66 -17.68
CA MET A 73 12.35 17.79 -18.28
C MET A 73 12.94 16.76 -17.30
N LEU A 74 13.38 17.18 -16.11
CA LEU A 74 13.96 16.25 -15.13
C LEU A 74 12.94 15.18 -14.67
N PRO A 75 11.69 15.53 -14.28
CA PRO A 75 10.64 14.54 -14.05
C PRO A 75 10.39 13.59 -15.23
N ALA A 76 10.35 14.11 -16.47
CA ALA A 76 10.16 13.28 -17.67
C ALA A 76 11.29 12.25 -17.83
N VAL A 77 12.54 12.66 -17.61
CA VAL A 77 13.71 11.77 -17.64
C VAL A 77 13.65 10.73 -16.51
N GLN A 78 13.27 11.12 -15.30
CA GLN A 78 13.12 10.19 -14.17
C GLN A 78 12.05 9.14 -14.41
N VAL A 79 10.89 9.53 -14.96
CA VAL A 79 9.81 8.60 -15.32
C VAL A 79 10.27 7.64 -16.41
N ALA A 80 10.92 8.15 -17.45
CA ALA A 80 11.42 7.33 -18.54
C ALA A 80 12.47 6.30 -18.08
N LYS A 81 13.41 6.71 -17.20
CA LYS A 81 14.41 5.79 -16.66
C LYS A 81 13.75 4.65 -15.87
N ARG A 82 12.81 4.98 -14.99
CA ARG A 82 12.04 3.97 -14.24
C ARG A 82 11.24 3.05 -15.16
N PHE A 83 10.65 3.58 -16.23
CA PHE A 83 9.93 2.77 -17.21
C PHE A 83 10.85 1.72 -17.83
N VAL A 84 12.03 2.14 -18.30
CA VAL A 84 12.99 1.25 -18.96
C VAL A 84 13.46 0.15 -18.03
N GLU A 85 13.73 0.47 -16.77
CA GLU A 85 14.17 -0.55 -15.80
C GLU A 85 13.08 -1.52 -15.39
N ASN A 86 11.86 -1.03 -15.17
CA ASN A 86 10.72 -1.91 -14.92
C ASN A 86 10.48 -2.85 -16.11
N ALA A 87 10.68 -2.35 -17.33
CA ALA A 87 10.58 -3.14 -18.55
C ALA A 87 11.70 -4.17 -18.67
N LEU A 88 12.94 -3.80 -18.32
CA LEU A 88 14.07 -4.74 -18.27
C LEU A 88 13.84 -5.85 -17.25
N ASP A 89 13.37 -5.51 -16.04
CA ASP A 89 13.10 -6.47 -14.98
C ASP A 89 11.93 -7.40 -15.34
N TYR A 90 10.83 -6.84 -15.85
CA TYR A 90 9.71 -7.63 -16.36
C TYR A 90 10.14 -8.57 -17.50
N SER A 91 10.99 -8.07 -18.40
CA SER A 91 11.42 -8.84 -19.55
C SER A 91 12.47 -9.89 -19.21
N LYS A 92 13.10 -9.89 -18.02
CA LYS A 92 14.29 -10.73 -17.74
C LYS A 92 14.08 -12.22 -17.94
N GLU A 93 12.85 -12.70 -17.72
CA GLU A 93 12.48 -14.12 -17.83
C GLU A 93 11.92 -14.47 -19.21
N ILE A 94 11.70 -13.49 -20.09
CA ILE A 94 11.17 -13.73 -21.44
C ILE A 94 12.23 -14.45 -22.27
N SER A 95 11.92 -15.68 -22.67
CA SER A 95 12.79 -16.52 -23.49
C SER A 95 12.17 -16.77 -24.86
N ILE A 96 12.34 -15.81 -25.77
CA ILE A 96 11.87 -15.90 -27.15
C ILE A 96 13.08 -15.72 -28.08
N GLY A 97 13.22 -16.62 -29.05
CA GLY A 97 14.31 -16.62 -30.01
C GLY A 97 15.62 -17.26 -29.48
N LYS A 98 16.59 -17.43 -30.38
CA LYS A 98 17.90 -18.04 -30.11
C LYS A 98 19.08 -17.05 -30.25
N GLY A 99 18.77 -15.77 -30.44
CA GLY A 99 19.77 -14.72 -30.62
C GLY A 99 20.49 -14.36 -29.30
N PRO A 100 21.65 -13.70 -29.38
CA PRO A 100 22.42 -13.26 -28.21
C PRO A 100 21.72 -12.14 -27.41
N GLN A 101 20.81 -11.40 -28.05
CA GLN A 101 19.91 -10.43 -27.41
C GLN A 101 18.47 -10.92 -27.55
N GLY A 102 17.70 -10.85 -26.47
CA GLY A 102 16.28 -11.22 -26.48
C GLY A 102 15.34 -10.01 -26.38
N PRO A 103 14.02 -10.25 -26.40
CA PRO A 103 13.04 -9.19 -26.57
C PRO A 103 12.80 -8.38 -25.28
N PHE A 104 12.57 -7.08 -25.45
CA PHE A 104 12.17 -6.14 -24.41
C PHE A 104 10.68 -5.83 -24.57
N ASP A 105 9.88 -6.05 -23.53
CA ASP A 105 8.43 -5.83 -23.59
C ASP A 105 8.07 -4.35 -23.34
N HIS A 106 7.89 -3.60 -24.42
CA HIS A 106 7.39 -2.22 -24.40
C HIS A 106 5.94 -2.11 -23.93
N PHE A 107 5.19 -3.22 -24.00
CA PHE A 107 3.80 -3.29 -23.62
C PHE A 107 3.61 -3.65 -22.16
N LEU A 108 4.64 -3.68 -21.31
CA LEU A 108 4.48 -3.99 -19.88
C LEU A 108 3.33 -3.19 -19.24
N MET A 109 3.14 -1.92 -19.62
CA MET A 109 2.09 -1.05 -19.09
C MET A 109 0.69 -1.40 -19.65
N LEU A 110 0.61 -1.98 -20.84
CA LEU A 110 -0.60 -2.48 -21.48
C LEU A 110 -0.92 -3.92 -21.05
N ASN A 111 0.08 -4.78 -20.86
CA ASN A 111 -0.04 -6.11 -20.26
C ASN A 111 -0.35 -6.01 -18.75
N ARG A 112 0.08 -4.91 -18.10
CA ARG A 112 -0.40 -4.49 -16.80
C ARG A 112 -1.83 -3.96 -16.80
N LYS A 113 -2.51 -3.71 -17.94
CA LYS A 113 -3.92 -3.25 -17.92
C LYS A 113 -4.92 -4.29 -17.39
N VAL A 114 -4.47 -5.49 -16.99
CA VAL A 114 -5.28 -6.39 -16.16
C VAL A 114 -5.20 -6.01 -14.66
N HIS A 115 -4.24 -5.20 -14.22
CA HIS A 115 -4.10 -4.70 -12.84
C HIS A 115 -3.88 -3.19 -12.85
N ASN A 116 -4.94 -2.46 -12.46
CA ASN A 116 -5.03 -1.02 -12.51
C ASN A 116 -3.74 -0.30 -12.07
N PHE A 117 -3.29 0.64 -12.90
CA PHE A 117 -2.34 1.68 -12.48
C PHE A 117 -3.04 2.63 -11.52
N ARG A 118 -3.25 2.18 -10.29
CA ARG A 118 -3.30 3.10 -9.17
C ARG A 118 -1.89 3.56 -8.87
N LYS A 119 -1.78 4.87 -8.69
CA LYS A 119 -0.71 5.56 -7.96
C LYS A 119 -0.25 4.62 -6.84
N LYS A 120 1.05 4.31 -6.79
CA LYS A 120 1.71 3.49 -5.74
C LYS A 120 0.89 3.58 -4.45
N THR A 121 0.11 2.55 -4.11
CA THR A 121 -0.62 2.48 -2.84
C THR A 121 0.38 2.13 -1.75
N VAL A 122 1.38 3.00 -1.58
CA VAL A 122 2.10 3.08 -0.32
C VAL A 122 1.03 3.50 0.67
N LEU A 123 0.71 2.61 1.61
CA LEU A 123 -0.11 2.95 2.75
C LEU A 123 0.40 4.27 3.34
N ASP A 124 -0.43 5.32 3.34
CA ASP A 124 -0.12 6.46 4.17
C ASP A 124 -0.42 6.04 5.61
N PRO A 125 0.56 6.08 6.55
CA PRO A 125 0.27 5.72 7.92
C PRO A 125 -0.88 6.51 8.54
N SER A 126 -1.27 7.69 8.02
CA SER A 126 -2.47 8.40 8.45
C SER A 126 -3.78 7.72 8.08
N ASP A 127 -3.80 6.85 7.06
CA ASP A 127 -5.00 6.10 6.66
C ASP A 127 -5.44 5.15 7.78
N LEU A 128 -4.53 4.74 8.66
CA LEU A 128 -4.81 3.87 9.81
C LEU A 128 -5.49 4.57 11.00
N PHE A 129 -5.79 5.87 10.89
CA PHE A 129 -6.26 6.69 12.00
C PHE A 129 -7.58 6.20 12.63
N LEU A 130 -8.60 6.01 11.79
CA LEU A 130 -9.89 5.44 12.19
C LEU A 130 -10.26 4.31 11.26
N TYR A 131 -9.92 3.09 11.70
CA TYR A 131 -10.02 1.88 10.91
C TYR A 131 -11.32 1.14 11.21
N ALA A 132 -12.27 1.17 10.27
CA ALA A 132 -13.51 0.41 10.38
C ALA A 132 -13.37 -1.01 9.81
N VAL A 133 -13.67 -2.01 10.63
CA VAL A 133 -13.68 -3.43 10.23
C VAL A 133 -15.13 -3.91 10.26
N THR A 134 -15.67 -4.34 9.12
CA THR A 134 -17.09 -4.67 8.99
C THR A 134 -17.46 -5.98 9.70
N ASP A 135 -18.74 -6.15 10.00
CA ASP A 135 -19.31 -7.44 10.43
C ASP A 135 -20.74 -7.59 9.88
N SER A 136 -20.97 -8.60 9.06
CA SER A 136 -22.26 -8.77 8.38
C SER A 136 -23.37 -9.25 9.31
N GLY A 137 -23.05 -9.96 10.40
CA GLY A 137 -24.03 -10.33 11.41
C GLY A 137 -24.62 -9.10 12.10
N MET A 138 -23.75 -8.15 12.46
CA MET A 138 -24.17 -6.88 13.07
C MET A 138 -24.95 -6.01 12.08
N ASN A 139 -24.53 -5.94 10.82
CA ASN A 139 -25.28 -5.19 9.80
C ASN A 139 -26.67 -5.77 9.55
N ARG A 140 -26.81 -7.10 9.49
CA ARG A 140 -28.11 -7.77 9.35
C ARG A 140 -29.05 -7.48 10.53
N LYS A 141 -28.53 -7.42 11.77
CA LYS A 141 -29.32 -7.07 12.96
C LYS A 141 -30.00 -5.70 12.83
N TRP A 142 -29.38 -4.76 12.11
CA TRP A 142 -29.89 -3.42 11.85
C TRP A 142 -30.52 -3.24 10.47
N GLY A 143 -30.75 -4.34 9.72
CA GLY A 143 -31.46 -4.32 8.43
C GLY A 143 -30.72 -3.59 7.30
N ARG A 144 -29.40 -3.51 7.36
CA ARG A 144 -28.57 -2.73 6.43
C ARG A 144 -27.60 -3.62 5.64
N SER A 145 -27.37 -3.24 4.38
CA SER A 145 -26.37 -3.92 3.55
C SER A 145 -24.95 -3.57 4.01
N ILE A 146 -23.97 -4.37 3.60
CA ILE A 146 -22.55 -4.05 3.88
C ILE A 146 -22.11 -2.78 3.14
N GLU A 147 -22.65 -2.53 1.95
CA GLU A 147 -22.38 -1.32 1.17
C GLU A 147 -22.88 -0.06 1.90
N ASP A 148 -24.13 -0.08 2.40
CA ASP A 148 -24.69 1.01 3.21
C ASP A 148 -23.88 1.24 4.48
N ALA A 149 -23.42 0.16 5.11
CA ALA A 149 -22.61 0.24 6.32
C ALA A 149 -21.23 0.85 6.04
N VAL A 150 -20.59 0.47 4.92
CA VAL A 150 -19.32 1.04 4.47
C VAL A 150 -19.47 2.51 4.12
N LYS A 151 -20.51 2.87 3.36
CA LYS A 151 -20.82 4.26 3.00
C LYS A 151 -21.03 5.11 4.26
N ALA A 152 -21.85 4.64 5.20
CA ALA A 152 -22.10 5.35 6.46
C ALA A 152 -20.81 5.49 7.30
N ALA A 153 -19.92 4.50 7.29
CA ALA A 153 -18.65 4.59 7.98
C ALA A 153 -17.73 5.67 7.36
N ILE A 154 -17.65 5.72 6.03
CA ILE A 154 -16.86 6.73 5.31
C ILE A 154 -17.42 8.14 5.54
N GLU A 155 -18.75 8.31 5.42
CA GLU A 155 -19.43 9.59 5.68
C GLU A 155 -19.20 10.09 7.11
N GLY A 156 -19.04 9.18 8.07
CA GLY A 156 -18.71 9.50 9.45
C GLY A 156 -17.24 9.84 9.70
N GLY A 157 -16.34 9.58 8.75
CA GLY A 157 -14.91 9.90 8.84
C GLY A 157 -13.97 8.70 9.02
N ALA A 158 -14.40 7.48 8.70
CA ALA A 158 -13.48 6.34 8.65
C ALA A 158 -12.42 6.56 7.56
N THR A 159 -11.15 6.30 7.91
CA THR A 159 -9.99 6.58 7.03
C THR A 159 -9.49 5.35 6.30
N ILE A 160 -9.95 4.15 6.70
CA ILE A 160 -9.68 2.87 6.04
C ILE A 160 -10.80 1.88 6.37
N ILE A 161 -11.15 1.05 5.39
CA ILE A 161 -12.18 0.00 5.52
C ILE A 161 -11.53 -1.37 5.37
N GLN A 162 -11.89 -2.31 6.24
CA GLN A 162 -11.64 -3.75 6.01
C GLN A 162 -12.97 -4.48 5.91
N LEU A 163 -13.18 -5.12 4.76
CA LEU A 163 -14.30 -6.04 4.60
C LEU A 163 -13.96 -7.38 5.21
N ARG A 164 -14.75 -7.75 6.21
CA ARG A 164 -14.67 -9.04 6.88
C ARG A 164 -16.01 -9.75 6.79
N GLU A 165 -16.06 -10.70 5.86
CA GLU A 165 -17.20 -11.58 5.63
C GLU A 165 -16.79 -13.03 5.92
N LYS A 166 -17.28 -13.58 7.03
CA LYS A 166 -16.97 -14.94 7.47
C LYS A 166 -17.91 -15.99 6.88
N ASP A 167 -19.18 -15.64 6.81
CA ASP A 167 -20.26 -16.59 6.51
C ASP A 167 -20.80 -16.44 5.08
N ALA A 168 -20.29 -15.48 4.31
CA ALA A 168 -20.72 -15.25 2.94
C ALA A 168 -20.10 -16.27 1.98
N GLU A 169 -20.91 -16.78 1.05
CA GLU A 169 -20.38 -17.54 -0.07
C GLU A 169 -19.43 -16.69 -0.92
N THR A 170 -18.40 -17.33 -1.48
CA THR A 170 -17.34 -16.67 -2.27
C THR A 170 -17.89 -15.75 -3.36
N ARG A 171 -18.96 -16.15 -4.07
CA ARG A 171 -19.60 -15.30 -5.10
C ARG A 171 -20.16 -14.02 -4.50
N ASN A 172 -20.97 -14.15 -3.45
CA ASN A 172 -21.62 -13.02 -2.79
C ASN A 172 -20.59 -12.09 -2.16
N PHE A 173 -19.52 -12.65 -1.57
CA PHE A 173 -18.43 -11.84 -1.03
C PHE A 173 -17.71 -11.06 -2.13
N LEU A 174 -17.43 -11.69 -3.28
CA LEU A 174 -16.78 -11.00 -4.40
C LEU A 174 -17.64 -9.84 -4.95
N GLU A 175 -18.95 -10.04 -5.09
CA GLU A 175 -19.89 -9.02 -5.56
C GLU A 175 -20.00 -7.86 -4.57
N ALA A 176 -20.13 -8.15 -3.27
CA ALA A 176 -20.11 -7.15 -2.21
C ALA A 176 -18.78 -6.38 -2.17
N ALA A 177 -17.66 -7.09 -2.31
CA ALA A 177 -16.33 -6.48 -2.32
C ALA A 177 -16.16 -5.47 -3.46
N LYS A 178 -16.62 -5.82 -4.68
CA LYS A 178 -16.57 -4.89 -5.82
C LYS A 178 -17.42 -3.65 -5.59
N SER A 179 -18.63 -3.81 -5.07
CA SER A 179 -19.54 -2.70 -4.81
C SER A 179 -18.97 -1.75 -3.74
N CYS A 180 -18.48 -2.29 -2.63
CA CYS A 180 -17.83 -1.50 -1.58
C CYS A 180 -16.53 -0.83 -2.06
N MET A 181 -15.77 -1.47 -2.95
CA MET A 181 -14.57 -0.87 -3.55
C MET A 181 -14.92 0.41 -4.31
N GLU A 182 -15.95 0.39 -5.15
CA GLU A 182 -16.40 1.58 -5.89
C GLU A 182 -16.76 2.73 -4.94
N VAL A 183 -17.47 2.43 -3.86
CA VAL A 183 -17.78 3.40 -2.80
C VAL A 183 -16.50 3.96 -2.19
N CYS A 184 -15.61 3.10 -1.69
CA CYS A 184 -14.35 3.51 -1.08
C CYS A 184 -13.50 4.42 -1.97
N HIS A 185 -13.34 4.08 -3.26
CA HIS A 185 -12.50 4.87 -4.17
C HIS A 185 -13.10 6.20 -4.57
N SER A 186 -14.43 6.30 -4.63
CA SER A 186 -15.09 7.59 -4.87
C SER A 186 -14.80 8.62 -3.77
N TRP A 187 -14.43 8.15 -2.57
CA TRP A 187 -14.05 8.98 -1.42
C TRP A 187 -12.54 8.97 -1.14
N GLY A 188 -11.73 8.27 -1.94
CA GLY A 188 -10.29 8.15 -1.72
C GLY A 188 -9.90 7.36 -0.47
N VAL A 189 -10.78 6.50 0.05
CA VAL A 189 -10.53 5.65 1.22
C VAL A 189 -10.06 4.27 0.74
N PRO A 190 -8.96 3.71 1.29
CA PRO A 190 -8.52 2.36 0.93
C PRO A 190 -9.43 1.27 1.49
N LEU A 191 -9.60 0.19 0.73
CA LEU A 191 -10.35 -1.00 1.14
C LEU A 191 -9.47 -2.25 1.16
N LEU A 192 -9.45 -2.94 2.30
CA LEU A 192 -8.74 -4.19 2.51
C LEU A 192 -9.70 -5.37 2.64
N ILE A 193 -9.30 -6.53 2.14
CA ILE A 193 -10.03 -7.79 2.32
C ILE A 193 -9.42 -8.58 3.47
N ASN A 194 -10.25 -8.99 4.43
CA ASN A 194 -9.81 -9.84 5.52
C ASN A 194 -9.61 -11.29 5.05
N ASP A 195 -8.43 -11.85 5.31
CA ASP A 195 -7.97 -13.24 5.12
C ASP A 195 -7.98 -13.81 3.68
N ARG A 196 -8.92 -13.40 2.83
CA ARG A 196 -9.17 -13.97 1.50
C ARG A 196 -8.34 -13.30 0.39
N ILE A 197 -7.08 -13.72 0.23
CA ILE A 197 -6.16 -13.24 -0.82
C ILE A 197 -6.76 -13.46 -2.23
N ASP A 198 -7.46 -14.56 -2.45
CA ASP A 198 -8.13 -14.88 -3.72
C ASP A 198 -9.22 -13.87 -4.08
N ILE A 199 -10.04 -13.45 -3.10
CA ILE A 199 -11.03 -12.38 -3.29
C ILE A 199 -10.33 -11.06 -3.59
N ALA A 200 -9.28 -10.71 -2.83
CA ALA A 200 -8.52 -9.49 -3.03
C ALA A 200 -7.94 -9.37 -4.44
N LEU A 201 -7.38 -10.47 -4.98
CA LEU A 201 -6.91 -10.54 -6.36
C LEU A 201 -8.06 -10.43 -7.37
N ALA A 202 -9.17 -11.13 -7.13
CA ALA A 202 -10.31 -11.17 -8.06
C ALA A 202 -11.07 -9.84 -8.18
N CYS A 203 -11.09 -9.01 -7.12
CA CYS A 203 -11.66 -7.66 -7.15
C CYS A 203 -10.64 -6.53 -7.26
N ASP A 204 -9.35 -6.84 -7.38
CA ASP A 204 -8.25 -5.86 -7.41
C ASP A 204 -8.23 -4.95 -6.17
N ALA A 205 -8.52 -5.50 -4.98
CA ALA A 205 -8.52 -4.80 -3.69
C ALA A 205 -7.23 -4.01 -3.44
N ASP A 206 -7.28 -2.95 -2.62
CA ASP A 206 -6.07 -2.18 -2.28
C ASP A 206 -5.09 -3.01 -1.44
N GLY A 207 -5.59 -4.05 -0.76
CA GLY A 207 -4.77 -5.00 -0.04
C GLY A 207 -5.55 -6.01 0.79
N VAL A 208 -4.85 -6.64 1.72
CA VAL A 208 -5.39 -7.63 2.65
C VAL A 208 -4.98 -7.35 4.09
N HIS A 209 -5.74 -7.92 5.03
CA HIS A 209 -5.29 -8.13 6.39
C HIS A 209 -5.35 -9.62 6.70
N VAL A 210 -4.28 -10.18 7.28
CA VAL A 210 -4.18 -11.61 7.61
C VAL A 210 -3.90 -11.83 9.09
N GLY A 211 -4.47 -12.90 9.65
CA GLY A 211 -4.14 -13.40 10.97
C GLY A 211 -2.94 -14.35 10.99
N GLN A 212 -2.57 -14.78 12.20
CA GLN A 212 -1.42 -15.67 12.43
C GLN A 212 -1.64 -17.11 11.93
N SER A 213 -2.90 -17.52 11.78
CA SER A 213 -3.30 -18.84 11.28
C SER A 213 -3.60 -18.85 9.78
N ASP A 214 -3.56 -17.70 9.12
CA ASP A 214 -3.93 -17.53 7.73
C ASP A 214 -2.71 -17.68 6.82
N MET A 215 -2.84 -17.30 5.55
CA MET A 215 -1.72 -17.35 4.61
C MET A 215 -0.53 -16.53 5.13
N PRO A 216 0.70 -17.10 5.16
CA PRO A 216 1.88 -16.36 5.60
C PRO A 216 2.13 -15.10 4.78
N VAL A 217 2.56 -14.02 5.44
CA VAL A 217 2.77 -12.70 4.82
C VAL A 217 3.69 -12.78 3.59
N ARG A 218 4.78 -13.55 3.65
CA ARG A 218 5.69 -13.72 2.50
C ARG A 218 4.99 -14.32 1.28
N THR A 219 4.12 -15.31 1.52
CA THR A 219 3.34 -15.95 0.46
C THR A 219 2.29 -14.99 -0.10
N ALA A 220 1.57 -14.27 0.77
CA ALA A 220 0.62 -13.24 0.35
C ALA A 220 1.32 -12.14 -0.47
N ARG A 221 2.50 -11.69 -0.05
CA ARG A 221 3.33 -10.70 -0.77
C ARG A 221 3.76 -11.20 -2.14
N ALA A 222 4.15 -12.48 -2.25
CA ALA A 222 4.53 -13.07 -3.53
C ALA A 222 3.34 -13.12 -4.53
N LEU A 223 2.12 -13.34 -4.04
CA LEU A 223 0.91 -13.38 -4.87
C LEU A 223 0.39 -11.98 -5.23
N LEU A 224 0.34 -11.07 -4.26
CA LEU A 224 -0.23 -9.74 -4.41
C LEU A 224 0.74 -8.74 -5.06
N GLY A 225 2.04 -9.04 -5.04
CA GLY A 225 3.08 -8.15 -5.53
C GLY A 225 3.44 -7.03 -4.55
N PRO A 226 4.37 -6.15 -4.94
CA PRO A 226 4.95 -5.14 -4.05
C PRO A 226 4.04 -3.94 -3.77
N GLU A 227 2.94 -3.78 -4.50
CA GLU A 227 2.11 -2.55 -4.47
C GLU A 227 0.88 -2.64 -3.56
N LYS A 228 0.41 -3.85 -3.26
CA LYS A 228 -0.79 -4.08 -2.45
C LYS A 228 -0.46 -3.98 -0.96
N ILE A 229 -1.38 -3.45 -0.18
CA ILE A 229 -1.21 -3.32 1.27
C ILE A 229 -1.37 -4.69 1.94
N ILE A 230 -0.49 -5.03 2.88
CA ILE A 230 -0.59 -6.24 3.69
C ILE A 230 -0.50 -5.86 5.16
N GLY A 231 -1.64 -5.97 5.85
CA GLY A 231 -1.70 -5.91 7.31
C GLY A 231 -1.59 -7.29 7.93
N VAL A 232 -1.02 -7.36 9.13
CA VAL A 232 -0.99 -8.61 9.89
C VAL A 232 -1.38 -8.39 11.35
N SER A 233 -2.15 -9.33 11.90
CA SER A 233 -2.47 -9.33 13.33
C SER A 233 -1.26 -9.77 14.17
N CYS A 234 -0.82 -8.97 15.14
CA CYS A 234 0.25 -9.32 16.09
C CYS A 234 -0.16 -9.05 17.54
N LYS A 235 0.26 -9.93 18.46
CA LYS A 235 0.02 -9.82 19.90
C LYS A 235 1.30 -9.74 20.74
N THR A 236 2.45 -10.05 20.15
CA THR A 236 3.74 -10.06 20.87
C THR A 236 4.82 -9.28 20.10
N PRO A 237 5.87 -8.81 20.79
CA PRO A 237 7.05 -8.21 20.16
C PRO A 237 7.67 -9.04 19.04
N GLU A 238 7.74 -10.36 19.23
CA GLU A 238 8.36 -11.29 18.30
C GLU A 238 7.56 -11.36 17.00
N GLN A 239 6.23 -11.40 17.11
CA GLN A 239 5.34 -11.36 15.94
C GLN A 239 5.49 -10.03 15.18
N ALA A 240 5.66 -8.92 15.88
CA ALA A 240 5.85 -7.62 15.25
C ALA A 240 7.18 -7.51 14.47
N GLN A 241 8.25 -8.06 15.03
CA GLN A 241 9.54 -8.14 14.33
C GLN A 241 9.45 -9.07 13.10
N GLN A 242 8.77 -10.21 13.25
CA GLN A 242 8.57 -11.15 12.15
C GLN A 242 7.74 -10.53 11.01
N ALA A 243 6.67 -9.80 11.34
CA ALA A 243 5.85 -9.07 10.37
C ALA A 243 6.67 -8.13 9.49
N TYR A 244 7.59 -7.36 10.09
CA TYR A 244 8.51 -6.49 9.36
C TYR A 244 9.44 -7.29 8.43
N MET A 245 10.04 -8.37 8.94
CA MET A 245 10.94 -9.22 8.14
C MET A 245 10.22 -9.91 6.97
N ASP A 246 8.92 -10.16 7.11
CA ASP A 246 8.12 -10.84 6.10
C ASP A 246 7.52 -9.89 5.05
N GLY A 247 7.67 -8.57 5.24
CA GLY A 247 7.26 -7.55 4.29
C GLY A 247 5.80 -7.11 4.43
N ALA A 248 5.24 -7.15 5.65
CA ALA A 248 3.98 -6.50 5.97
C ALA A 248 4.15 -4.96 5.96
N ASP A 249 3.06 -4.25 5.67
CA ASP A 249 3.03 -2.78 5.61
C ASP A 249 2.57 -2.16 6.93
N TYR A 250 1.75 -2.88 7.72
CA TYR A 250 1.33 -2.45 9.05
C TYR A 250 0.92 -3.62 9.94
N ILE A 251 0.77 -3.34 11.23
CA ILE A 251 0.35 -4.32 12.25
C ILE A 251 -0.99 -3.91 12.85
N GLY A 252 -1.93 -4.85 12.90
CA GLY A 252 -3.09 -4.78 13.79
C GLY A 252 -2.73 -5.42 15.13
N SER A 253 -2.53 -4.61 16.17
CA SER A 253 -2.18 -5.12 17.50
C SER A 253 -3.40 -5.16 18.40
N GLY A 254 -3.79 -6.34 18.87
CA GLY A 254 -5.11 -6.44 19.49
C GLY A 254 -5.41 -7.52 20.51
N GLY A 255 -6.63 -7.38 21.05
CA GLY A 255 -6.96 -7.83 22.39
C GLY A 255 -6.64 -6.74 23.42
N ILE A 256 -6.82 -5.46 23.09
CA ILE A 256 -6.50 -4.38 24.04
C ILE A 256 -7.45 -4.44 25.24
N TYR A 257 -8.74 -4.55 24.96
CA TYR A 257 -9.79 -4.76 25.95
C TYR A 257 -10.59 -6.03 25.62
N PRO A 258 -11.34 -6.58 26.59
CA PRO A 258 -12.24 -7.70 26.35
C PRO A 258 -13.26 -7.39 25.24
N THR A 259 -13.56 -8.38 24.40
CA THR A 259 -14.53 -8.25 23.31
C THR A 259 -15.10 -9.60 22.92
N ASN A 260 -16.36 -9.61 22.46
CA ASN A 260 -17.04 -10.81 21.96
C ASN A 260 -17.00 -10.93 20.42
N THR A 261 -16.34 -10.02 19.71
CA THR A 261 -16.34 -9.98 18.23
C THR A 261 -15.46 -11.06 17.57
N LYS A 262 -14.48 -11.60 18.31
CA LYS A 262 -13.62 -12.70 17.85
C LYS A 262 -13.53 -13.75 18.96
N GLU A 263 -13.82 -15.00 18.62
CA GLU A 263 -13.69 -16.14 19.54
C GLU A 263 -12.23 -16.30 20.01
N ASN A 264 -12.03 -16.66 21.28
CA ASN A 264 -10.72 -16.89 21.92
C ASN A 264 -9.73 -15.72 21.86
N ASN A 265 -10.18 -14.49 22.08
CA ASN A 265 -9.30 -13.33 22.08
C ASN A 265 -8.62 -13.09 23.45
N LEU A 266 -7.43 -13.67 23.66
CA LEU A 266 -6.55 -13.31 24.78
C LEU A 266 -6.25 -11.80 24.76
N THR A 267 -6.48 -11.12 25.88
CA THR A 267 -6.22 -9.68 26.02
C THR A 267 -4.77 -9.40 26.41
N ILE A 268 -4.12 -8.49 25.68
CA ILE A 268 -2.75 -8.03 25.92
C ILE A 268 -2.68 -6.71 26.71
N GLY A 269 -3.78 -5.95 26.76
CA GLY A 269 -3.84 -4.66 27.46
C GLY A 269 -2.99 -3.57 26.81
N LEU A 270 -2.98 -2.39 27.46
CA LEU A 270 -2.18 -1.23 27.00
C LEU A 270 -0.67 -1.49 27.09
N GLU A 271 -0.21 -2.22 28.12
CA GLU A 271 1.21 -2.57 28.26
C GLU A 271 1.68 -3.51 27.15
N GLY A 272 0.86 -4.50 26.77
CA GLY A 272 1.16 -5.38 25.64
C GLY A 272 1.21 -4.62 24.32
N LEU A 273 0.26 -3.70 24.09
CA LEU A 273 0.29 -2.81 22.92
C LEU A 273 1.56 -1.97 22.88
N LYS A 274 1.96 -1.40 24.03
CA LYS A 274 3.19 -0.61 24.15
C LYS A 274 4.43 -1.44 23.82
N ALA A 275 4.51 -2.67 24.33
CA ALA A 275 5.62 -3.58 24.04
C ALA A 275 5.71 -3.93 22.53
N VAL A 276 4.57 -4.17 21.89
CA VAL A 276 4.50 -4.41 20.44
C VAL A 276 4.96 -3.18 19.66
N CYS A 277 4.45 -2.00 20.00
CA CYS A 277 4.83 -0.75 19.34
C CYS A 277 6.33 -0.47 19.47
N LEU A 278 6.91 -0.59 20.66
CA LEU A 278 8.35 -0.36 20.88
C LEU A 278 9.25 -1.31 20.08
N SER A 279 8.74 -2.49 19.73
CA SER A 279 9.49 -3.52 18.98
C SER A 279 9.24 -3.45 17.47
N SER A 280 8.22 -2.71 17.04
CA SER A 280 7.78 -2.64 15.65
C SER A 280 8.47 -1.51 14.89
N LYS A 281 8.96 -1.83 13.69
CA LYS A 281 9.36 -0.84 12.67
C LYS A 281 8.21 -0.41 11.76
N LEU A 282 7.08 -1.10 11.84
CA LEU A 282 5.88 -0.84 11.06
C LEU A 282 4.90 0.07 11.82
N PRO A 283 4.06 0.83 11.11
CA PRO A 283 2.85 1.42 11.67
C PRO A 283 1.99 0.38 12.39
N VAL A 284 1.41 0.77 13.52
CA VAL A 284 0.56 -0.07 14.36
C VAL A 284 -0.81 0.58 14.49
N VAL A 285 -1.86 -0.22 14.36
CA VAL A 285 -3.24 0.13 14.73
C VAL A 285 -3.68 -0.76 15.88
N ALA A 286 -4.26 -0.17 16.92
CA ALA A 286 -4.76 -0.91 18.08
C ALA A 286 -6.16 -1.48 17.81
N ILE A 287 -6.46 -2.72 18.21
CA ILE A 287 -7.76 -3.34 17.97
C ILE A 287 -8.24 -4.22 19.13
N GLY A 288 -9.56 -4.34 19.29
CA GLY A 288 -10.18 -5.30 20.21
C GLY A 288 -10.69 -4.64 21.47
N GLY A 289 -12.03 -4.59 21.59
CA GLY A 289 -12.74 -3.98 22.72
C GLY A 289 -12.62 -2.45 22.79
N ILE A 290 -12.11 -1.82 21.73
CA ILE A 290 -11.98 -0.36 21.64
C ILE A 290 -13.31 0.25 21.18
N GLY A 291 -13.69 1.36 21.81
CA GLY A 291 -14.85 2.19 21.47
C GLY A 291 -14.70 3.59 22.06
N ILE A 292 -15.75 4.40 21.97
CA ILE A 292 -15.71 5.83 22.33
C ILE A 292 -15.22 6.08 23.76
N SER A 293 -15.59 5.22 24.72
CA SER A 293 -15.26 5.40 26.13
C SER A 293 -13.81 5.11 26.50
N ASN A 294 -13.05 4.39 25.66
CA ASN A 294 -11.69 3.94 25.98
C ASN A 294 -10.65 4.21 24.88
N ALA A 295 -11.06 4.68 23.70
CA ALA A 295 -10.14 4.97 22.59
C ALA A 295 -9.16 6.10 22.91
N HIS A 296 -9.58 7.08 23.73
CA HIS A 296 -8.73 8.20 24.16
C HIS A 296 -7.46 7.69 24.88
N ALA A 297 -7.62 6.84 25.89
CA ALA A 297 -6.52 6.25 26.65
C ALA A 297 -5.54 5.42 25.80
N VAL A 298 -6.00 4.85 24.68
CA VAL A 298 -5.13 4.14 23.73
C VAL A 298 -4.21 5.13 23.00
N MET A 299 -4.76 6.24 22.52
CA MET A 299 -4.00 7.26 21.79
C MET A 299 -3.10 8.09 22.72
N GLU A 300 -3.50 8.29 23.98
CA GLU A 300 -2.69 8.95 25.02
C GLU A 300 -1.34 8.26 25.29
N LEU A 301 -1.17 6.99 24.89
CA LEU A 301 0.14 6.32 24.96
C LEU A 301 1.23 7.08 24.18
N GLY A 302 0.83 7.87 23.18
CA GLY A 302 1.69 8.80 22.46
C GLY A 302 2.86 8.15 21.72
N LEU A 303 2.71 6.88 21.34
CA LEU A 303 3.74 6.14 20.63
C LEU A 303 3.77 6.57 19.16
N PRO A 304 4.93 6.96 18.60
CA PRO A 304 4.99 7.58 17.29
C PRO A 304 4.56 6.68 16.13
N ASN A 305 4.66 5.35 16.30
CA ASN A 305 4.20 4.36 15.33
C ASN A 305 2.79 3.82 15.61
N LEU A 306 2.15 4.20 16.72
CA LEU A 306 0.73 3.95 16.93
C LEU A 306 -0.06 5.01 16.14
N LYS A 307 -0.72 4.58 15.07
CA LYS A 307 -1.34 5.48 14.09
C LYS A 307 -2.83 5.67 14.27
N GLY A 308 -3.48 4.81 15.02
CA GLY A 308 -4.92 4.89 15.24
C GLY A 308 -5.50 3.66 15.92
N VAL A 309 -6.81 3.55 15.82
CA VAL A 309 -7.58 2.43 16.37
C VAL A 309 -8.45 1.78 15.29
N ALA A 310 -8.60 0.47 15.39
CA ALA A 310 -9.52 -0.31 14.58
C ALA A 310 -10.70 -0.80 15.43
N VAL A 311 -11.89 -0.66 14.86
CA VAL A 311 -13.15 -0.85 15.59
C VAL A 311 -14.16 -1.62 14.72
N VAL A 312 -14.92 -2.49 15.38
CA VAL A 312 -15.97 -3.31 14.77
C VAL A 312 -17.32 -2.97 15.39
N SER A 313 -17.64 -3.56 16.56
CA SER A 313 -18.97 -3.50 17.16
C SER A 313 -19.37 -2.11 17.63
N ALA A 314 -18.41 -1.28 18.06
CA ALA A 314 -18.71 0.10 18.46
C ALA A 314 -19.15 0.98 17.27
N LEU A 315 -19.01 0.50 16.03
CA LEU A 315 -19.54 1.14 14.83
C LEU A 315 -20.73 0.35 14.27
N PHE A 316 -20.52 -0.93 13.97
CA PHE A 316 -21.45 -1.74 13.18
C PHE A 316 -22.57 -2.41 14.00
N ASP A 317 -22.50 -2.43 15.33
CA ASP A 317 -23.61 -2.86 16.19
C ASP A 317 -24.36 -1.67 16.81
N GLN A 318 -24.48 -0.58 16.06
CA GLN A 318 -25.13 0.66 16.49
C GLN A 318 -26.21 1.08 15.51
N GLU A 319 -27.26 1.77 15.95
CA GLU A 319 -28.33 2.22 15.05
C GLU A 319 -27.81 3.11 13.91
N CYS A 320 -26.93 4.07 14.24
CA CYS A 320 -26.40 5.04 13.29
C CYS A 320 -24.86 4.99 13.23
N ILE A 321 -24.30 4.29 12.25
CA ILE A 321 -22.85 4.12 12.07
C ILE A 321 -22.15 5.48 11.92
N SER A 322 -22.65 6.36 11.05
CA SER A 322 -21.99 7.65 10.75
C SER A 322 -21.86 8.54 11.98
N THR A 323 -22.85 8.52 12.88
CA THR A 323 -22.81 9.26 14.15
C THR A 323 -21.72 8.71 15.08
N GLU A 324 -21.61 7.39 15.19
CA GLU A 324 -20.65 6.75 16.08
C GLU A 324 -19.21 6.87 15.56
N VAL A 325 -19.01 6.77 14.24
CA VAL A 325 -17.71 7.06 13.61
C VAL A 325 -17.31 8.51 13.86
N LYS A 326 -18.22 9.47 13.69
CA LYS A 326 -17.92 10.89 13.91
C LYS A 326 -17.52 11.18 15.36
N LYS A 327 -18.27 10.66 16.33
CA LYS A 327 -17.92 10.77 17.75
C LYS A 327 -16.54 10.20 18.05
N LEU A 328 -16.25 9.02 17.50
CA LEU A 328 -14.96 8.37 17.71
C LEU A 328 -13.82 9.16 17.05
N TYR A 329 -14.01 9.68 15.84
CA TYR A 329 -13.04 10.54 15.15
C TYR A 329 -12.71 11.78 15.98
N GLU A 330 -13.71 12.43 16.58
CA GLU A 330 -13.51 13.58 17.47
C GLU A 330 -12.69 13.21 18.72
N VAL A 331 -12.95 12.05 19.34
CA VAL A 331 -12.18 11.55 20.48
C VAL A 331 -10.72 11.32 20.12
N LEU A 332 -10.46 10.65 19.00
CA LEU A 332 -9.09 10.37 18.52
C LEU A 332 -8.35 11.65 18.14
N SER A 333 -9.05 12.62 17.54
CA SER A 333 -8.46 13.90 17.15
C SER A 333 -8.04 14.72 18.36
N ARG A 334 -8.86 14.74 19.42
CA ARG A 334 -8.52 15.40 20.69
C ARG A 334 -7.30 14.75 21.35
N ALA A 335 -7.30 13.43 21.51
CA ALA A 335 -6.17 12.70 22.07
C ALA A 335 -4.85 12.95 21.30
N SER A 336 -4.93 12.95 19.97
CA SER A 336 -3.75 13.17 19.11
C SER A 336 -3.21 14.61 19.20
N SER A 337 -4.04 15.57 19.58
CA SER A 337 -3.63 16.97 19.79
C SER A 337 -2.97 17.19 21.16
N GLU A 338 -3.31 16.38 22.17
CA GLU A 338 -2.77 16.48 23.53
C GLU A 338 -1.36 15.88 23.66
N VAL A 339 -1.01 14.96 22.75
CA VAL A 339 0.28 14.26 22.71
C VAL A 339 1.35 15.03 21.92
N LYS A 340 0.95 15.97 21.04
CA LYS A 340 1.85 16.78 20.20
C LYS A 340 2.42 17.98 20.96
#